data_AF-A0A497L9P7-F1
#
_entry.id   AF-A0A497L9P7-F1
#
_cell.length_a   1.000
_cell.length_b   1.000
_cell.length_c   1.000
_cell.angle_alpha   90.00
_cell.angle_beta   90.00
_cell.angle_gamma   90.00
#
_symmetry.space_group_name_H-M   'P 1'
#
loop_
_entity.id
_entity.type
_entity.pdbx_description
1 polymer ?
#
loop_
_entity_poly.entity_id
_entity_poly.type
_entity_poly.pdbx_seq_one_letter_code
_entity_poly.pdbx_strand_id
1 'polypeptide(L)'
;MINETNFSFIIWIYNKLRGSDEGALKVYEYQYLISWLLSFTISLYLLLKRPKTLSLKFLILFGFVTSLWETASFMYRGAATASDAAYYFRIMILTSHIVPPLYLLTIINIRERRNPKIMLLICIPVIMQAFLIYREDYISSFRFALTEYGWTYRISELHPSLVASSIIFLGYLVGITLAFVILIRKADFSFLKKKYQMLLFSFLLFHVFGIVLSNALIGFGLLNSAFLLGGLFKFLTFISIFCALTIKEERIQLKPRDTQDFWEVYSSFLTFFYNSLISIDLGEGFFKFMNFVKSSGIEDHFSITKNRITLRENKDLDIFELIDRNLRFFSNEEIDQRVIDRYLRVLKIAKQDLDWKFDELVRRHKKFLRSSDLIYGLSGHKFLEEETKDDSLKNLDDVEACLRIYKRILLSILSESPELIDRTQKIFSQYSISRDFEINNYGEVSICKAKSRALKNSRNEKVSKIIDELNDAISEVFGHIIKSNVNIDILLIKLKHVLRLNKEKAEDLGIYPKLLGTLATKIPKSQIHKLYSDYLEELVEEKTRELKKAQEDLLRSQRLAAIGEAAAIVSHDIRNPLQAITYSLYLAKK
;
A
#
# COMPACT_ATOMS: atom_id res chain seq x y z
N MET A 1 -8.16 -36.73 -22.51
CA MET A 1 -7.30 -37.88 -22.88
C MET A 1 -6.05 -37.82 -22.03
N ILE A 2 -6.03 -38.59 -20.95
CA ILE A 2 -4.85 -38.76 -20.09
C ILE A 2 -4.10 -39.95 -20.69
N ASN A 3 -3.00 -39.69 -21.38
CA ASN A 3 -2.22 -40.74 -22.04
C ASN A 3 -1.55 -41.64 -20.99
N GLU A 4 -1.58 -42.95 -21.25
CA GLU A 4 -0.94 -44.03 -20.46
C GLU A 4 0.55 -43.77 -20.15
N THR A 5 1.20 -42.88 -20.90
CA THR A 5 2.60 -42.48 -20.74
C THR A 5 2.90 -41.76 -19.42
N ASN A 6 1.95 -41.02 -18.84
CA ASN A 6 2.15 -40.35 -17.54
C ASN A 6 2.05 -41.32 -16.36
N PHE A 7 1.23 -42.38 -16.48
CA PHE A 7 1.11 -43.40 -15.44
C PHE A 7 2.35 -44.30 -15.43
N SER A 8 2.86 -44.64 -16.61
CA SER A 8 4.14 -45.36 -16.78
C SER A 8 5.34 -44.56 -16.27
N PHE A 9 5.35 -43.23 -16.35
CA PHE A 9 6.43 -42.41 -15.79
C PHE A 9 6.43 -42.38 -14.26
N ILE A 10 5.24 -42.31 -13.64
CA ILE A 10 5.09 -42.39 -12.18
C ILE A 10 5.45 -43.79 -11.67
N ILE A 11 5.04 -44.85 -12.38
CA ILE A 11 5.40 -46.24 -12.07
C ILE A 11 6.90 -46.48 -12.32
N TRP A 12 7.50 -45.84 -13.32
CA TRP A 12 8.92 -45.94 -13.60
C TRP A 12 9.77 -45.24 -12.53
N ILE A 13 9.37 -44.05 -12.06
CA ILE A 13 9.98 -43.40 -10.89
C ILE A 13 9.81 -44.29 -9.64
N TYR A 14 8.61 -44.83 -9.42
CA TYR A 14 8.30 -45.73 -8.30
C TYR A 14 9.20 -46.99 -8.31
N ASN A 15 9.42 -47.60 -9.48
CA ASN A 15 10.27 -48.79 -9.62
C ASN A 15 11.77 -48.47 -9.60
N LYS A 16 12.19 -47.29 -10.07
CA LYS A 16 13.61 -46.86 -10.05
C LYS A 16 14.07 -46.49 -8.63
N LEU A 17 13.17 -45.96 -7.80
CA LEU A 17 13.42 -45.63 -6.40
C LEU A 17 13.44 -46.87 -5.47
N ARG A 18 13.00 -48.03 -5.96
CA ARG A 18 12.96 -49.32 -5.25
C ARG A 18 14.29 -50.09 -5.28
N GLY A 19 15.34 -49.53 -5.89
CA GLY A 19 16.61 -50.23 -6.17
C GLY A 19 17.50 -50.59 -4.98
N SER A 20 17.14 -50.20 -3.76
CA SER A 20 17.62 -50.79 -2.50
C SER A 20 16.57 -50.49 -1.43
N ASP A 21 16.20 -51.47 -0.61
CA ASP A 21 15.14 -51.28 0.40
C ASP A 21 15.47 -50.11 1.37
N GLU A 22 16.76 -49.84 1.63
CA GLU A 22 17.21 -48.66 2.39
C GLU A 22 17.10 -47.32 1.62
N GLY A 23 17.18 -47.34 0.29
CA GLY A 23 17.08 -46.16 -0.57
C GLY A 23 15.63 -45.70 -0.77
N ALA A 24 14.69 -46.64 -0.88
CA ALA A 24 13.27 -46.36 -1.01
C ALA A 24 12.69 -45.73 0.28
N LEU A 25 13.07 -46.24 1.46
CA LEU A 25 12.66 -45.70 2.77
C LEU A 25 13.05 -44.22 2.92
N LYS A 26 14.29 -43.87 2.56
CA LYS A 26 14.82 -42.50 2.64
C LYS A 26 14.01 -41.52 1.79
N VAL A 27 13.62 -41.92 0.57
CA VAL A 27 12.93 -41.03 -0.38
C VAL A 27 11.54 -40.59 0.12
N TYR A 28 10.83 -41.43 0.89
CA TYR A 28 9.53 -41.09 1.45
C TYR A 28 9.60 -40.01 2.53
N GLU A 29 10.70 -39.88 3.26
CA GLU A 29 10.88 -38.84 4.27
C GLU A 29 11.36 -37.53 3.64
N TYR A 30 12.25 -37.61 2.64
CA TYR A 30 12.78 -36.44 1.94
C TYR A 30 11.72 -35.63 1.16
N GLN A 31 10.54 -36.20 0.88
CA GLN A 31 9.44 -35.45 0.23
C GLN A 31 9.07 -34.17 0.99
N TYR A 32 9.13 -34.20 2.33
CA TYR A 32 8.79 -33.05 3.17
C TYR A 32 9.88 -31.97 3.10
N LEU A 33 11.15 -32.38 3.01
CA LEU A 33 12.28 -31.46 2.84
C LEU A 33 12.30 -30.81 1.46
N ILE A 34 11.96 -31.56 0.41
CA ILE A 34 11.84 -31.01 -0.95
C ILE A 34 10.68 -30.01 -1.02
N SER A 35 9.53 -30.35 -0.43
CA SER A 35 8.38 -29.44 -0.36
C SER A 35 8.69 -28.19 0.47
N TRP A 36 9.38 -28.37 1.59
CA TRP A 36 9.88 -27.29 2.44
C TRP A 36 10.76 -26.30 1.69
N LEU A 37 11.72 -26.79 0.90
CA LEU A 37 12.59 -25.92 0.12
C LEU A 37 11.76 -25.05 -0.83
N LEU A 38 10.75 -25.62 -1.49
CA LEU A 38 9.88 -24.89 -2.41
C LEU A 38 9.00 -23.87 -1.67
N SER A 39 8.28 -24.30 -0.62
CA SER A 39 7.36 -23.46 0.15
C SER A 39 8.08 -22.28 0.80
N PHE A 40 9.26 -22.53 1.38
CA PHE A 40 10.09 -21.51 2.00
C PHE A 40 10.66 -20.54 0.96
N THR A 41 11.20 -21.05 -0.15
CA THR A 41 11.80 -20.20 -1.20
C THR A 41 10.78 -19.29 -1.87
N ILE A 42 9.58 -19.80 -2.18
CA ILE A 42 8.49 -18.97 -2.74
C ILE A 42 8.07 -17.90 -1.73
N SER A 43 7.94 -18.26 -0.45
CA SER A 43 7.52 -17.33 0.61
C SER A 43 8.56 -16.23 0.84
N LEU A 44 9.85 -16.60 0.85
CA LEU A 44 10.96 -15.68 0.95
C LEU A 44 11.03 -14.75 -0.27
N TYR A 45 10.86 -15.29 -1.48
CA TYR A 45 10.80 -14.51 -2.71
C TYR A 45 9.68 -13.45 -2.68
N LEU A 46 8.49 -13.84 -2.23
CA LEU A 46 7.34 -12.92 -2.09
C LEU A 46 7.59 -11.87 -1.00
N LEU A 47 8.23 -12.24 0.11
CA LEU A 47 8.60 -11.32 1.18
C LEU A 47 9.61 -10.26 0.70
N LEU A 48 10.64 -10.68 -0.03
CA LEU A 48 11.67 -9.79 -0.59
C LEU A 48 11.10 -8.78 -1.60
N LYS A 49 10.01 -9.13 -2.29
CA LYS A 49 9.27 -8.22 -3.17
C LYS A 49 8.47 -7.13 -2.44
N ARG A 50 8.43 -7.14 -1.10
CA ARG A 50 7.67 -6.23 -0.24
C ARG A 50 6.17 -6.24 -0.59
N PRO A 51 5.39 -7.20 -0.07
CA PRO A 51 3.99 -7.37 -0.43
C PRO A 51 3.17 -6.11 -0.13
N LYS A 52 2.51 -5.57 -1.15
CA LYS A 52 1.67 -4.38 -1.02
C LYS A 52 0.26 -4.70 -0.50
N THR A 53 -0.23 -5.93 -0.66
CA THR A 53 -1.60 -6.31 -0.30
C THR A 53 -1.65 -7.20 0.94
N LEU A 54 -2.75 -7.12 1.69
CA LEU A 54 -3.00 -7.99 2.85
C LEU A 54 -3.11 -9.46 2.46
N SER A 55 -3.75 -9.75 1.33
CA SER A 55 -3.85 -11.12 0.80
C SER A 55 -2.47 -11.72 0.56
N LEU A 56 -1.54 -11.00 -0.08
CA LEU A 56 -0.18 -11.50 -0.29
C LEU A 56 0.60 -11.65 1.02
N LYS A 57 0.37 -10.79 2.02
CA LYS A 57 0.94 -10.96 3.37
C LYS A 57 0.44 -12.25 4.04
N PHE A 58 -0.86 -12.55 3.94
CA PHE A 58 -1.41 -13.81 4.45
C PHE A 58 -0.91 -15.03 3.65
N LEU A 59 -0.69 -14.89 2.33
CA LEU A 59 -0.10 -15.96 1.52
C LEU A 59 1.34 -16.28 1.95
N ILE A 60 2.13 -15.26 2.28
CA ILE A 60 3.48 -15.43 2.81
C ILE A 60 3.44 -16.13 4.18
N LEU A 61 2.52 -15.73 5.06
CA LEU A 61 2.36 -16.36 6.37
C LEU A 61 1.89 -17.82 6.23
N PHE A 62 0.93 -18.08 5.35
CA PHE A 62 0.51 -19.43 4.95
C PHE A 62 1.71 -20.27 4.49
N GLY A 63 2.58 -19.65 3.69
CA GLY A 63 3.84 -20.18 3.22
C GLY A 63 4.76 -20.67 4.34
N PHE A 64 5.17 -19.75 5.22
CA PHE A 64 6.07 -20.06 6.35
C PHE A 64 5.48 -21.05 7.35
N VAL A 65 4.18 -20.95 7.66
CA VAL A 65 3.51 -21.92 8.54
C VAL A 65 3.44 -23.30 7.88
N THR A 66 3.26 -23.37 6.56
CA THR A 66 3.33 -24.66 5.86
C THR A 66 4.75 -25.22 5.86
N SER A 67 5.79 -24.39 5.70
CA SER A 67 7.18 -24.83 5.86
C SER A 67 7.43 -25.40 7.25
N LEU A 68 6.89 -24.77 8.32
CA LEU A 68 6.99 -25.29 9.69
C LEU A 68 6.27 -26.63 9.85
N TRP A 69 5.09 -26.78 9.22
CA TRP A 69 4.37 -28.05 9.17
C TRP A 69 5.19 -29.15 8.49
N GLU A 70 5.87 -28.85 7.38
CA GLU A 70 6.72 -29.79 6.64
C GLU A 70 7.92 -30.22 7.47
N THR A 71 8.59 -29.28 8.15
CA THR A 71 9.69 -29.59 9.08
C THR A 71 9.21 -30.44 10.24
N ALA A 72 8.09 -30.10 10.88
CA ALA A 72 7.53 -30.88 11.97
C ALA A 72 7.12 -32.28 11.53
N SER A 73 6.58 -32.42 10.31
CA SER A 73 6.21 -33.72 9.73
C SER A 73 7.43 -34.61 9.49
N PHE A 74 8.54 -34.03 9.01
CA PHE A 74 9.81 -34.74 8.83
C PHE A 74 10.39 -35.19 10.19
N MET A 75 10.48 -34.26 11.15
CA MET A 75 11.03 -34.56 12.48
C MET A 75 10.18 -35.56 13.26
N TYR A 76 8.86 -35.50 13.12
CA TYR A 76 7.93 -36.46 13.70
C TYR A 76 8.24 -37.89 13.23
N ARG A 77 8.45 -38.10 11.92
CA ARG A 77 8.70 -39.44 11.39
C ARG A 77 10.06 -40.01 11.77
N GLY A 78 11.09 -39.16 11.74
CA GLY A 78 12.47 -39.54 12.08
C GLY A 78 12.80 -39.47 13.57
N ALA A 79 11.80 -39.28 14.44
CA ALA A 79 12.03 -39.15 15.87
C ALA A 79 12.63 -40.43 16.48
N ALA A 80 13.66 -40.28 17.33
CA ALA A 80 14.33 -41.40 17.97
C ALA A 80 13.47 -42.06 19.08
N THR A 81 12.62 -41.27 19.74
CA THR A 81 11.81 -41.71 20.87
C THR A 81 10.33 -41.37 20.67
N ALA A 82 9.45 -42.09 21.37
CA ALA A 82 8.01 -41.81 21.36
C ALA A 82 7.69 -40.42 21.94
N SER A 83 8.47 -39.94 22.90
CA SER A 83 8.34 -38.59 23.46
C SER A 83 8.66 -37.51 22.45
N ASP A 84 9.74 -37.67 21.68
CA ASP A 84 10.11 -36.73 20.62
C ASP A 84 9.06 -36.74 19.50
N ALA A 85 8.57 -37.93 19.13
CA ALA A 85 7.50 -38.08 18.15
C ALA A 85 6.23 -37.34 18.60
N ALA A 86 5.81 -37.50 19.86
CA ALA A 86 4.64 -36.81 20.40
C ALA A 86 4.82 -35.28 20.41
N TYR A 87 6.03 -34.78 20.71
CA TYR A 87 6.34 -33.35 20.67
C TYR A 87 6.23 -32.76 19.25
N TYR A 88 6.91 -33.36 18.27
CA TYR A 88 6.85 -32.89 16.89
C TYR A 88 5.44 -33.07 16.27
N PHE A 89 4.72 -34.11 16.66
CA PHE A 89 3.33 -34.32 16.27
C PHE A 89 2.41 -33.18 16.73
N ARG A 90 2.58 -32.67 17.95
CA ARG A 90 1.82 -31.50 18.44
C ARG A 90 2.06 -30.26 17.56
N ILE A 91 3.32 -30.00 17.21
CA ILE A 91 3.67 -28.88 16.31
C ILE A 91 3.06 -29.11 14.93
N MET A 92 3.14 -30.33 14.40
CA MET A 92 2.57 -30.71 13.10
C MET A 92 1.04 -30.54 13.10
N ILE A 93 0.32 -30.98 14.12
CA ILE A 93 -1.14 -30.79 14.18
C ILE A 93 -1.50 -29.31 14.33
N LEU A 94 -0.83 -28.58 15.22
CA LEU A 94 -1.12 -27.16 15.45
C LEU A 94 -0.95 -26.35 14.15
N THR A 95 0.20 -26.53 13.49
CA THR A 95 0.48 -25.86 12.22
C THR A 95 -0.49 -26.28 11.11
N SER A 96 -0.89 -27.55 11.04
CA SER A 96 -1.88 -28.01 10.05
C SER A 96 -3.25 -27.35 10.21
N HIS A 97 -3.64 -26.99 11.43
CA HIS A 97 -4.89 -26.30 11.72
C HIS A 97 -4.82 -24.78 11.50
N ILE A 98 -3.62 -24.19 11.55
CA ILE A 98 -3.39 -22.77 11.24
C ILE A 98 -3.30 -22.53 9.72
N VAL A 99 -2.91 -23.53 8.93
CA VAL A 99 -2.75 -23.37 7.48
C VAL A 99 -4.06 -23.01 6.74
N PRO A 100 -5.20 -23.74 6.90
CA PRO A 100 -6.47 -23.38 6.24
C PRO A 100 -6.99 -21.97 6.53
N PRO A 101 -7.03 -21.47 7.78
CA PRO A 101 -7.50 -20.11 8.05
C PRO A 101 -6.60 -19.04 7.42
N LEU A 102 -5.28 -19.24 7.37
CA LEU A 102 -4.37 -18.33 6.66
C LEU A 102 -4.64 -18.32 5.14
N TYR A 103 -4.93 -19.49 4.57
CA TYR A 103 -5.32 -19.59 3.16
C TYR A 103 -6.67 -18.92 2.89
N LEU A 104 -7.64 -19.10 3.80
CA LEU A 104 -8.95 -18.43 3.70
C LEU A 104 -8.82 -16.90 3.82
N LEU A 105 -8.00 -16.41 4.75
CA LEU A 105 -7.69 -14.99 4.92
C LEU A 105 -7.03 -14.41 3.66
N THR A 106 -6.15 -15.18 3.01
CA THR A 106 -5.58 -14.81 1.70
C THR A 106 -6.71 -14.56 0.70
N ILE A 107 -7.59 -15.54 0.49
CA ILE A 107 -8.63 -15.49 -0.55
C ILE A 107 -9.67 -14.40 -0.29
N ILE A 108 -10.12 -14.24 0.96
CA ILE A 108 -11.13 -13.23 1.30
C ILE A 108 -10.59 -11.80 1.12
N ASN A 109 -9.31 -11.59 1.37
CA ASN A 109 -8.66 -10.29 1.18
C ASN A 109 -8.34 -9.97 -0.29
N ILE A 110 -8.63 -10.88 -1.23
CA ILE A 110 -8.57 -10.58 -2.66
C ILE A 110 -9.72 -9.66 -3.09
N ARG A 111 -10.85 -9.72 -2.38
CA ARG A 111 -12.09 -9.05 -2.76
C ARG A 111 -11.98 -7.53 -2.65
N GLU A 112 -12.81 -6.88 -3.47
CA GLU A 112 -13.01 -5.44 -3.60
C GLU A 112 -13.19 -4.70 -2.26
N ARG A 113 -14.07 -5.23 -1.38
CA ARG A 113 -14.39 -4.61 -0.09
C ARG A 113 -13.92 -5.50 1.06
N ARG A 114 -12.96 -4.98 1.82
CA ARG A 114 -12.45 -5.64 3.03
C ARG A 114 -13.44 -5.44 4.17
N ASN A 115 -13.77 -6.52 4.87
CA ASN A 115 -14.59 -6.45 6.07
C ASN A 115 -13.79 -6.96 7.27
N PRO A 116 -13.35 -6.07 8.18
CA PRO A 116 -12.54 -6.46 9.33
C PRO A 116 -13.30 -7.42 10.27
N LYS A 117 -14.63 -7.35 10.31
CA LYS A 117 -15.45 -8.27 11.12
C LYS A 117 -15.35 -9.71 10.63
N ILE A 118 -15.33 -9.92 9.31
CA ILE A 118 -15.18 -11.26 8.71
C ILE A 118 -13.79 -11.81 9.03
N MET A 119 -12.75 -10.97 8.97
CA MET A 119 -11.39 -11.39 9.33
C MET A 119 -11.29 -11.80 10.80
N LEU A 120 -11.90 -11.02 11.70
CA LEU A 120 -11.94 -11.35 13.12
C LEU A 120 -12.71 -12.66 13.39
N LEU A 121 -13.83 -12.88 12.69
CA LEU A 121 -14.61 -14.12 12.78
C LEU A 121 -13.82 -15.35 12.31
N ILE A 122 -12.88 -15.19 11.36
CA ILE A 122 -11.97 -16.26 10.93
C ILE A 122 -10.89 -16.53 11.97
N CYS A 123 -10.42 -15.53 12.71
CA CYS A 123 -9.34 -15.71 13.69
C CYS A 123 -9.82 -16.36 15.01
N ILE A 124 -11.05 -16.09 15.46
CA ILE A 124 -11.58 -16.60 16.74
C ILE A 124 -11.50 -18.14 16.83
N PRO A 125 -11.97 -18.92 15.83
CA PRO A 125 -11.92 -20.38 15.92
C PRO A 125 -10.49 -20.93 15.85
N VAL A 126 -9.51 -20.19 15.30
CA VAL A 126 -8.08 -20.58 15.34
C VAL A 126 -7.55 -20.59 16.77
N ILE A 127 -7.87 -19.54 17.54
CA ILE A 127 -7.46 -19.45 18.96
C ILE A 127 -8.12 -20.57 19.76
N MET A 128 -9.41 -20.83 19.51
CA MET A 128 -10.13 -21.93 20.14
C MET A 128 -9.52 -23.30 19.79
N GLN A 129 -9.19 -23.55 18.52
CA GLN A 129 -8.51 -24.78 18.09
C GLN A 129 -7.15 -24.95 18.75
N ALA A 130 -6.33 -23.90 18.84
CA ALA A 130 -5.03 -23.96 19.49
C ALA A 130 -5.16 -24.38 20.97
N PHE A 131 -6.17 -23.85 21.67
CA PHE A 131 -6.47 -24.23 23.05
C PHE A 131 -6.95 -25.68 23.16
N LEU A 132 -7.84 -26.13 22.25
CA LEU A 132 -8.31 -27.52 22.23
C LEU A 132 -7.18 -28.52 21.95
N ILE A 133 -6.27 -28.23 21.03
CA ILE A 133 -5.14 -29.10 20.67
C ILE A 133 -4.16 -29.27 21.85
N TYR A 134 -4.05 -28.28 22.73
CA TYR A 134 -3.13 -28.34 23.87
C TYR A 134 -3.68 -29.16 25.06
N ARG A 135 -5.00 -29.44 25.07
CA ARG A 135 -5.60 -30.28 26.11
C ARG A 135 -5.10 -31.72 26.00
N GLU A 136 -4.99 -32.38 27.15
CA GLU A 136 -4.50 -33.77 27.24
C GLU A 136 -5.42 -34.75 26.49
N ASP A 137 -6.74 -34.52 26.53
CA ASP A 137 -7.76 -35.33 25.85
C ASP A 137 -7.61 -35.34 24.31
N TYR A 138 -7.01 -34.30 23.73
CA TYR A 138 -6.80 -34.22 22.30
C TYR A 138 -5.71 -35.20 21.85
N ILE A 139 -4.59 -35.23 22.56
CA ILE A 139 -3.46 -36.09 22.21
C ILE A 139 -3.72 -37.55 22.60
N SER A 140 -4.45 -37.81 23.69
CA SER A 140 -4.86 -39.17 24.06
C SER A 140 -5.77 -39.84 23.03
N SER A 141 -6.38 -39.07 22.13
CA SER A 141 -7.15 -39.59 20.99
C SER A 141 -6.28 -40.31 19.95
N PHE A 142 -4.96 -40.13 20.00
CA PHE A 142 -4.01 -40.70 19.04
C PHE A 142 -3.10 -41.74 19.70
N ARG A 143 -3.00 -42.93 19.09
CA ARG A 143 -1.98 -43.94 19.39
C ARG A 143 -0.86 -43.88 18.37
N PHE A 144 0.37 -43.70 18.84
CA PHE A 144 1.56 -43.71 18.00
C PHE A 144 2.07 -45.14 17.78
N ALA A 145 2.48 -45.44 16.55
CA ALA A 145 3.09 -46.70 16.19
C ALA A 145 4.34 -46.44 15.34
N LEU A 146 5.42 -47.17 15.61
CA LEU A 146 6.61 -47.14 14.78
C LEU A 146 6.45 -48.14 13.64
N THR A 147 6.71 -47.72 12.41
CA THR A 147 6.65 -48.56 11.21
C THR A 147 7.99 -48.51 10.47
N GLU A 148 8.15 -49.38 9.47
CA GLU A 148 9.29 -49.33 8.54
C GLU A 148 9.42 -47.97 7.84
N TYR A 149 8.36 -47.15 7.79
CA TYR A 149 8.36 -45.82 7.15
C TYR A 149 8.39 -44.65 8.17
N GLY A 150 8.82 -44.92 9.40
CA GLY A 150 8.86 -43.97 10.52
C GLY A 150 7.63 -44.01 11.41
N TRP A 151 7.50 -43.03 12.30
CA TRP A 151 6.35 -42.91 13.19
C TRP A 151 5.05 -42.62 12.44
N THR A 152 3.98 -43.32 12.83
CA THR A 152 2.61 -43.11 12.36
C THR A 152 1.65 -42.99 13.55
N TYR A 153 0.41 -42.60 13.28
CA TYR A 153 -0.64 -42.43 14.28
C TYR A 153 -1.92 -43.15 13.85
N ARG A 154 -2.68 -43.63 14.82
CA ARG A 154 -4.04 -44.13 14.66
C ARG A 154 -4.96 -43.44 15.65
N ILE A 155 -6.20 -43.20 15.25
CA ILE A 155 -7.23 -42.65 16.12
C ILE A 155 -7.75 -43.80 16.98
N SER A 156 -7.54 -43.73 18.30
CA SER A 156 -8.02 -44.74 19.24
C SER A 156 -9.41 -44.42 19.75
N GLU A 157 -9.64 -43.16 20.15
CA GLU A 157 -10.89 -42.69 20.72
C GLU A 157 -11.22 -41.29 20.18
N LEU A 158 -12.51 -40.98 20.02
CA LEU A 158 -12.98 -39.68 19.55
C LEU A 158 -13.38 -38.81 20.75
N HIS A 159 -12.39 -38.24 21.43
CA HIS A 159 -12.67 -37.30 22.52
C HIS A 159 -13.29 -35.99 22.00
N PRO A 160 -14.06 -35.26 22.84
CA PRO A 160 -14.75 -34.04 22.43
C PRO A 160 -13.84 -32.96 21.84
N SER A 161 -12.61 -32.82 22.32
CA SER A 161 -11.64 -31.83 21.80
C SER A 161 -11.21 -32.13 20.36
N LEU A 162 -10.99 -33.41 20.03
CA LEU A 162 -10.70 -33.84 18.66
C LEU A 162 -11.90 -33.56 17.74
N VAL A 163 -13.10 -33.97 18.15
CA VAL A 163 -14.34 -33.76 17.37
C VAL A 163 -14.58 -32.27 17.11
N ALA A 164 -14.51 -31.44 18.15
CA ALA A 164 -14.70 -30.00 18.03
C ALA A 164 -13.65 -29.36 17.10
N SER A 165 -12.37 -29.74 17.23
CA SER A 165 -11.30 -29.24 16.35
C SER A 165 -11.52 -29.65 14.89
N SER A 166 -11.95 -30.91 14.66
CA SER A 166 -12.26 -31.43 13.33
C SER A 166 -13.43 -30.71 12.66
N ILE A 167 -14.50 -30.39 13.41
CA ILE A 167 -15.64 -29.62 12.88
C ILE A 167 -15.19 -28.23 12.41
N ILE A 168 -14.40 -27.52 13.24
CA ILE A 168 -13.89 -26.20 12.88
C ILE A 168 -12.97 -26.29 11.65
N PHE A 169 -12.11 -27.32 11.59
CA PHE A 169 -11.22 -27.56 10.47
C PHE A 169 -11.98 -27.79 9.16
N LEU A 170 -13.01 -28.65 9.17
CA LEU A 170 -13.90 -28.88 8.03
C LEU A 170 -14.63 -27.59 7.61
N GLY A 171 -15.04 -26.77 8.58
CA GLY A 171 -15.62 -25.46 8.35
C GLY A 171 -14.72 -24.55 7.51
N TYR A 172 -13.41 -24.54 7.79
CA TYR A 172 -12.46 -23.78 6.96
C TYR A 172 -12.35 -24.32 5.53
N LEU A 173 -12.36 -25.63 5.32
CA LEU A 173 -12.30 -26.21 3.98
C LEU A 173 -13.52 -25.81 3.13
N VAL A 174 -14.71 -25.85 3.74
CA VAL A 174 -15.95 -25.37 3.12
C VAL A 174 -15.87 -23.87 2.84
N GLY A 175 -15.38 -23.09 3.81
CA GLY A 175 -15.18 -21.65 3.67
C GLY A 175 -14.26 -21.27 2.52
N ILE A 176 -13.15 -21.98 2.34
CA ILE A 176 -12.20 -21.78 1.23
C ILE A 176 -12.86 -22.08 -0.11
N THR A 177 -13.57 -23.21 -0.22
CA THR A 177 -14.30 -23.59 -1.44
C THR A 177 -15.34 -22.54 -1.82
N LEU A 178 -16.17 -22.10 -0.87
CA LEU A 178 -17.16 -21.04 -1.09
C LEU A 178 -16.50 -19.72 -1.46
N ALA A 179 -15.36 -19.39 -0.84
CA ALA A 179 -14.65 -18.16 -1.12
C ALA A 179 -14.15 -18.10 -2.57
N PHE A 180 -13.60 -19.21 -3.09
CA PHE A 180 -13.22 -19.34 -4.50
C PHE A 180 -14.40 -19.30 -5.45
N VAL A 181 -15.50 -20.00 -5.14
CA VAL A 181 -16.72 -19.97 -5.98
C VAL A 181 -17.24 -18.54 -6.13
N ILE A 182 -17.24 -17.77 -5.05
CA ILE A 182 -17.63 -16.35 -5.08
C ILE A 182 -16.66 -15.53 -5.94
N LEU A 183 -15.34 -15.74 -5.82
CA LEU A 183 -14.36 -15.03 -6.65
C LEU A 183 -14.51 -15.37 -8.13
N ILE A 184 -14.74 -16.64 -8.47
CA ILE A 184 -14.96 -17.12 -9.83
C ILE A 184 -16.22 -16.48 -10.44
N ARG A 185 -17.30 -16.35 -9.64
CA ARG A 185 -18.54 -15.71 -10.09
C ARG A 185 -18.41 -14.19 -10.30
N LYS A 186 -17.55 -13.53 -9.52
CA LYS A 186 -17.28 -12.09 -9.63
C LYS A 186 -16.19 -11.74 -10.65
N ALA A 187 -15.48 -12.74 -11.17
CA ALA A 187 -14.42 -12.52 -12.14
C ALA A 187 -15.02 -12.39 -13.55
N ASP A 188 -15.17 -11.16 -14.02
CA ASP A 188 -15.71 -10.88 -15.36
C ASP A 188 -14.73 -11.31 -16.48
N PHE A 189 -13.44 -11.46 -16.15
CA PHE A 189 -12.38 -11.78 -17.11
C PHE A 189 -12.02 -13.26 -17.13
N SER A 190 -11.85 -13.77 -18.35
CA SER A 190 -11.47 -15.17 -18.61
C SER A 190 -10.15 -15.56 -17.94
N PHE A 191 -9.14 -14.68 -17.91
CA PHE A 191 -7.85 -15.00 -17.28
C PHE A 191 -7.97 -15.13 -15.76
N LEU A 192 -8.76 -14.27 -15.11
CA LEU A 192 -8.91 -14.25 -13.66
C LEU A 192 -9.77 -15.42 -13.20
N LYS A 193 -10.81 -15.73 -13.97
CA LYS A 193 -11.61 -16.94 -13.83
C LYS A 193 -10.73 -18.20 -13.93
N LYS A 194 -9.86 -18.29 -14.94
CA LYS A 194 -8.90 -19.40 -15.11
C LYS A 194 -7.93 -19.51 -13.93
N LYS A 195 -7.40 -18.38 -13.43
CA LYS A 195 -6.52 -18.32 -12.25
C LYS A 195 -7.21 -18.91 -11.01
N TYR A 196 -8.44 -18.47 -10.71
CA TYR A 196 -9.18 -18.94 -9.54
C TYR A 196 -9.69 -20.38 -9.69
N GLN A 197 -10.07 -20.81 -10.90
CA GLN A 197 -10.41 -22.21 -11.17
C GLN A 197 -9.22 -23.13 -10.95
N MET A 198 -8.02 -22.73 -11.40
CA MET A 198 -6.78 -23.48 -11.18
C MET A 198 -6.47 -23.62 -9.67
N LEU A 199 -6.57 -22.52 -8.92
CA LEU A 199 -6.33 -22.52 -7.48
C LEU A 199 -7.38 -23.38 -6.73
N LEU A 200 -8.65 -23.27 -7.08
CA LEU A 200 -9.72 -24.08 -6.49
C LEU A 200 -9.52 -25.57 -6.79
N PHE A 201 -9.24 -25.92 -8.04
CA PHE A 201 -9.00 -27.30 -8.44
C PHE A 201 -7.80 -27.90 -7.70
N SER A 202 -6.69 -27.16 -7.62
CA SER A 202 -5.49 -27.55 -6.87
C SER A 202 -5.79 -27.74 -5.38
N PHE A 203 -6.55 -26.81 -4.76
CA PHE A 203 -6.97 -26.92 -3.37
C PHE A 203 -7.82 -28.17 -3.12
N LEU A 204 -8.82 -28.45 -3.96
CA LEU A 204 -9.66 -29.64 -3.81
C LEU A 204 -8.83 -30.92 -3.99
N LEU A 205 -8.06 -31.00 -5.07
CA LEU A 205 -7.32 -32.21 -5.42
C LEU A 205 -6.20 -32.53 -4.43
N PHE A 206 -5.32 -31.56 -4.14
CA PHE A 206 -4.12 -31.82 -3.35
C PHE A 206 -4.34 -31.60 -1.86
N HIS A 207 -5.14 -30.61 -1.46
CA HIS A 207 -5.36 -30.35 -0.03
C HIS A 207 -6.51 -31.19 0.54
N VAL A 208 -7.71 -31.09 -0.02
CA VAL A 208 -8.90 -31.78 0.52
C VAL A 208 -8.81 -33.30 0.31
N PHE A 209 -8.67 -33.74 -0.94
CA PHE A 209 -8.56 -35.18 -1.24
C PHE A 209 -7.16 -35.72 -0.94
N GLY A 210 -6.12 -35.00 -1.36
CA GLY A 210 -4.74 -35.45 -1.21
C GLY A 210 -4.27 -35.54 0.24
N ILE A 211 -4.41 -34.49 1.05
CA ILE A 211 -3.87 -34.45 2.42
C ILE A 211 -4.94 -34.83 3.46
N VAL A 212 -6.09 -34.16 3.43
CA VAL A 212 -7.08 -34.30 4.51
C VAL A 212 -7.72 -35.68 4.49
N LEU A 213 -8.26 -36.10 3.34
CA LEU A 213 -8.92 -37.40 3.22
C LEU A 213 -7.93 -38.56 3.41
N SER A 214 -6.74 -38.51 2.82
CA SER A 214 -5.74 -39.58 2.99
C SER A 214 -5.31 -39.72 4.46
N ASN A 215 -5.02 -38.62 5.15
CA ASN A 215 -4.66 -38.64 6.57
C ASN A 215 -5.81 -39.14 7.45
N ALA A 216 -7.05 -38.77 7.14
CA ALA A 216 -8.20 -39.30 7.85
C ALA A 216 -8.33 -40.82 7.67
N LEU A 217 -8.21 -41.33 6.44
CA LEU A 217 -8.25 -42.77 6.16
C LEU A 217 -7.11 -43.52 6.86
N ILE A 218 -5.89 -42.96 6.91
CA ILE A 218 -4.76 -43.54 7.66
C ILE A 218 -5.07 -43.55 9.16
N GLY A 219 -5.58 -42.44 9.69
CA GLY A 219 -5.95 -42.32 11.10
C GLY A 219 -6.99 -43.37 11.53
N PHE A 220 -7.96 -43.68 10.68
CA PHE A 220 -8.95 -44.74 10.91
C PHE A 220 -8.48 -46.15 10.54
N GLY A 221 -7.22 -46.31 10.08
CA GLY A 221 -6.66 -47.61 9.69
C GLY A 221 -7.19 -48.18 8.37
N LEU A 222 -7.86 -47.36 7.55
CA LEU A 222 -8.42 -47.75 6.24
C LEU A 222 -7.42 -47.64 5.09
N LEU A 223 -6.28 -46.96 5.30
CA LEU A 223 -5.22 -46.78 4.32
C LEU A 223 -3.85 -47.05 4.95
N ASN A 224 -2.94 -47.68 4.19
CA ASN A 224 -1.59 -48.02 4.67
C ASN A 224 -0.76 -46.73 4.92
N SER A 225 0.02 -46.71 6.01
CA SER A 225 0.92 -45.61 6.37
C SER A 225 2.01 -45.31 5.33
N ALA A 226 2.25 -46.21 4.38
CA ALA A 226 3.09 -45.95 3.20
C ALA A 226 2.51 -44.85 2.27
N PHE A 227 1.19 -44.64 2.25
CA PHE A 227 0.50 -43.65 1.38
C PHE A 227 0.50 -42.22 1.91
N LEU A 228 1.35 -41.93 2.88
CA LEU A 228 1.39 -40.68 3.63
C LEU A 228 2.22 -39.66 2.80
N LEU A 229 1.67 -39.30 1.63
CA LEU A 229 2.24 -38.46 0.57
C LEU A 229 2.01 -36.96 0.82
N GLY A 230 1.91 -36.57 2.09
CA GLY A 230 1.55 -35.21 2.48
C GLY A 230 2.52 -34.15 1.94
N GLY A 231 3.81 -34.45 1.92
CA GLY A 231 4.82 -33.54 1.36
C GLY A 231 4.69 -33.38 -0.16
N LEU A 232 4.45 -34.48 -0.89
CA LEU A 232 4.20 -34.41 -2.34
C LEU A 232 2.97 -33.55 -2.68
N PHE A 233 1.87 -33.71 -1.95
CA PHE A 233 0.67 -32.91 -2.18
C PHE A 233 0.86 -31.43 -1.82
N LYS A 234 1.64 -31.11 -0.77
CA LYS A 234 2.04 -29.73 -0.48
C LYS A 234 2.91 -29.14 -1.58
N PHE A 235 3.87 -29.91 -2.08
CA PHE A 235 4.72 -29.50 -3.18
C PHE A 235 3.89 -29.13 -4.43
N LEU A 236 2.94 -29.99 -4.81
CA LEU A 236 2.02 -29.74 -5.93
C LEU A 236 1.10 -28.53 -5.68
N THR A 237 0.71 -28.30 -4.42
CA THR A 237 -0.05 -27.10 -4.02
C THR A 237 0.78 -25.83 -4.26
N PHE A 238 2.04 -25.79 -3.81
CA PHE A 238 2.91 -24.62 -4.01
C PHE A 238 3.30 -24.41 -5.47
N ILE A 239 3.50 -25.47 -6.26
CA ILE A 239 3.65 -25.35 -7.71
C ILE A 239 2.40 -24.70 -8.33
N SER A 240 1.21 -25.14 -7.93
CA SER A 240 -0.04 -24.58 -8.45
C SER A 240 -0.20 -23.10 -8.09
N ILE A 241 0.14 -22.73 -6.85
CA ILE A 241 0.16 -21.33 -6.41
C ILE A 241 1.17 -20.53 -7.23
N PHE A 242 2.39 -21.04 -7.42
CA PHE A 242 3.41 -20.38 -8.22
C PHE A 242 2.97 -20.18 -9.66
N CYS A 243 2.42 -21.21 -10.30
CA CYS A 243 1.85 -21.11 -11.64
C CYS A 243 0.68 -20.10 -11.70
N ALA A 244 -0.19 -20.06 -10.68
CA ALA A 244 -1.26 -19.08 -10.63
C ALA A 244 -0.73 -17.63 -10.49
N LEU A 245 0.37 -17.43 -9.76
CA LEU A 245 1.03 -16.13 -9.63
C LEU A 245 1.77 -15.71 -10.92
N THR A 246 2.24 -16.66 -11.72
CA THR A 246 2.90 -16.37 -13.01
C THR A 246 1.92 -16.08 -14.15
N ILE A 247 0.64 -16.44 -14.01
CA ILE A 247 -0.42 -15.96 -14.92
C ILE A 247 -0.54 -14.44 -14.78
N LYS A 248 0.10 -13.73 -15.71
CA LYS A 248 0.07 -12.27 -15.81
C LYS A 248 -1.01 -11.83 -16.77
N GLU A 249 -1.63 -10.70 -16.42
CA GLU A 249 -2.54 -9.97 -17.29
C GLU A 249 -1.72 -9.23 -18.36
N GLU A 250 -2.14 -9.28 -19.61
CA GLU A 250 -1.48 -8.54 -20.70
C GLU A 250 -1.68 -7.05 -20.47
N ARG A 251 -0.58 -6.28 -20.44
CA ARG A 251 -0.67 -4.82 -20.37
C ARG A 251 -1.29 -4.30 -21.66
N ILE A 252 -2.27 -3.42 -21.52
CA ILE A 252 -2.87 -2.75 -22.67
C ILE A 252 -1.88 -1.69 -23.17
N GLN A 253 -1.58 -1.71 -24.47
CA GLN A 253 -0.70 -0.70 -25.07
C GLN A 253 -1.36 0.68 -25.03
N LEU A 254 -0.66 1.66 -24.48
CA LEU A 254 -1.02 3.07 -24.58
C LEU A 254 -0.68 3.56 -25.99
N LYS A 255 -1.69 3.70 -26.86
CA LYS A 255 -1.53 4.38 -28.15
C LYS A 255 -1.64 5.90 -27.96
N PRO A 256 -0.89 6.71 -28.74
CA PRO A 256 -1.17 8.14 -28.86
C PRO A 256 -2.60 8.31 -29.36
N ARG A 257 -3.39 9.12 -28.67
CA ARG A 257 -4.79 9.39 -28.98
C ARG A 257 -4.96 10.88 -29.21
N ASP A 258 -6.07 11.22 -29.87
CA ASP A 258 -6.50 12.60 -29.98
C ASP A 258 -6.55 13.22 -28.58
N THR A 259 -5.80 14.31 -28.39
CA THR A 259 -5.69 15.01 -27.12
C THR A 259 -6.84 15.99 -26.88
N GLN A 260 -7.74 16.16 -27.87
CA GLN A 260 -8.85 17.10 -27.82
C GLN A 260 -10.19 16.45 -27.46
N ASP A 261 -10.33 15.13 -27.53
CA ASP A 261 -11.56 14.44 -27.16
C ASP A 261 -11.53 13.97 -25.69
N PHE A 262 -12.56 14.37 -24.92
CA PHE A 262 -12.68 14.02 -23.50
C PHE A 262 -12.66 12.49 -23.27
N TRP A 263 -13.41 11.73 -24.06
CA TRP A 263 -13.59 10.29 -23.86
C TRP A 263 -12.32 9.50 -24.19
N GLU A 264 -11.57 9.93 -25.20
CA GLU A 264 -10.26 9.40 -25.55
C GLU A 264 -9.22 9.69 -24.45
N VAL A 265 -9.20 10.91 -23.91
CA VAL A 265 -8.33 11.29 -22.78
C VAL A 265 -8.69 10.50 -21.52
N TYR A 266 -9.99 10.35 -21.23
CA TYR A 266 -10.47 9.60 -20.08
C TYR A 266 -10.19 8.09 -20.22
N SER A 267 -10.36 7.52 -21.41
CA SER A 267 -9.99 6.14 -21.72
C SER A 267 -8.47 5.90 -21.61
N SER A 268 -7.66 6.89 -22.00
CA SER A 268 -6.19 6.88 -21.79
C SER A 268 -5.85 6.85 -20.29
N PHE A 269 -6.54 7.64 -19.47
CA PHE A 269 -6.43 7.58 -18.01
C PHE A 269 -6.83 6.20 -17.46
N LEU A 270 -7.99 5.66 -17.85
CA LEU A 270 -8.44 4.32 -17.43
C LEU A 270 -7.42 3.24 -17.78
N THR A 271 -6.85 3.31 -18.99
CA THR A 271 -5.83 2.36 -19.45
C THR A 271 -4.59 2.43 -18.56
N PHE A 272 -4.14 3.63 -18.20
CA PHE A 272 -3.03 3.79 -17.26
C PHE A 272 -3.39 3.26 -15.87
N PHE A 273 -4.57 3.60 -15.36
CA PHE A 273 -5.00 3.17 -14.04
C PHE A 273 -5.05 1.64 -13.95
N TYR A 274 -5.68 0.99 -14.92
CA TYR A 274 -5.68 -0.46 -15.05
C TYR A 274 -4.26 -1.03 -15.11
N ASN A 275 -3.40 -0.54 -16.01
CA ASN A 275 -2.02 -1.00 -16.13
C ASN A 275 -1.17 -0.81 -14.86
N SER A 276 -1.48 0.21 -14.05
CA SER A 276 -0.82 0.44 -12.77
C SER A 276 -1.18 -0.61 -11.71
N LEU A 277 -2.31 -1.29 -11.88
CA LEU A 277 -2.87 -2.29 -10.97
C LEU A 277 -2.63 -3.74 -11.41
N ILE A 278 -2.25 -3.98 -12.67
CA ILE A 278 -1.94 -5.30 -13.25
C ILE A 278 -0.88 -6.10 -12.46
N SER A 279 0.00 -5.44 -11.71
CA SER A 279 1.06 -6.11 -10.94
C SER A 279 0.63 -6.60 -9.55
N ILE A 280 -0.66 -6.61 -9.23
CA ILE A 280 -1.16 -7.07 -7.93
C ILE A 280 -1.55 -8.56 -8.07
N ASP A 281 -0.67 -9.42 -7.55
CA ASP A 281 -0.42 -10.80 -8.04
C ASP A 281 -1.63 -11.76 -8.02
N LEU A 282 -2.62 -11.57 -7.14
CA LEU A 282 -3.80 -12.44 -7.00
C LEU A 282 -5.09 -11.84 -7.61
N GLY A 283 -4.98 -10.68 -8.27
CA GLY A 283 -6.10 -10.00 -8.91
C GLY A 283 -6.77 -8.91 -8.07
N GLU A 284 -6.21 -8.54 -6.91
CA GLU A 284 -6.80 -7.47 -6.08
C GLU A 284 -6.79 -6.11 -6.80
N GLY A 285 -5.77 -5.88 -7.63
CA GLY A 285 -5.69 -4.69 -8.49
C GLY A 285 -6.87 -4.58 -9.44
N PHE A 286 -7.27 -5.70 -10.05
CA PHE A 286 -8.43 -5.74 -10.93
C PHE A 286 -9.72 -5.38 -10.19
N PHE A 287 -9.98 -5.98 -9.03
CA PHE A 287 -11.18 -5.65 -8.25
C PHE A 287 -11.20 -4.19 -7.80
N LYS A 288 -10.03 -3.64 -7.45
CA LYS A 288 -9.91 -2.21 -7.11
C LYS A 288 -10.21 -1.31 -8.30
N PHE A 289 -9.77 -1.69 -9.50
CA PHE A 289 -10.09 -0.99 -10.73
C PHE A 289 -11.60 -1.06 -11.04
N MET A 290 -12.22 -2.23 -10.89
CA MET A 290 -13.67 -2.38 -11.10
C MET A 290 -14.49 -1.57 -10.09
N ASN A 291 -14.02 -1.44 -8.84
CA ASN A 291 -14.65 -0.57 -7.85
C ASN A 291 -14.69 0.88 -8.30
N PHE A 292 -13.59 1.33 -8.91
CA PHE A 292 -13.55 2.65 -9.51
C PHE A 292 -14.59 2.76 -10.63
N VAL A 293 -14.56 1.86 -11.62
CA VAL A 293 -15.52 1.84 -12.76
C VAL A 293 -16.98 1.90 -12.28
N LYS A 294 -17.33 1.12 -11.25
CA LYS A 294 -18.65 1.10 -10.61
C LYS A 294 -18.98 2.41 -9.90
N SER A 295 -18.06 2.91 -9.07
CA SER A 295 -18.23 4.15 -8.31
C SER A 295 -18.33 5.38 -9.23
N SER A 296 -17.68 5.32 -10.38
CA SER A 296 -17.78 6.31 -11.46
C SER A 296 -19.11 6.24 -12.22
N GLY A 297 -19.84 5.12 -12.13
CA GLY A 297 -21.10 4.88 -12.84
C GLY A 297 -20.93 4.65 -14.34
N ILE A 298 -19.80 4.07 -14.75
CA ILE A 298 -19.49 3.80 -16.17
C ILE A 298 -19.52 2.30 -16.50
N GLU A 299 -19.95 1.44 -15.58
CA GLU A 299 -19.93 -0.02 -15.71
C GLU A 299 -20.62 -0.50 -17.00
N ASP A 300 -21.80 0.02 -17.30
CA ASP A 300 -22.59 -0.39 -18.49
C ASP A 300 -22.02 0.13 -19.82
N HIS A 301 -21.15 1.14 -19.76
CA HIS A 301 -20.54 1.78 -20.93
C HIS A 301 -19.11 1.30 -21.18
N PHE A 302 -18.60 0.49 -20.26
CA PHE A 302 -17.21 0.10 -20.18
C PHE A 302 -16.99 -1.26 -20.85
N SER A 303 -16.02 -1.32 -21.76
CA SER A 303 -15.58 -2.57 -22.38
C SER A 303 -14.06 -2.64 -22.41
N ILE A 304 -13.49 -3.75 -21.92
CA ILE A 304 -12.07 -4.04 -22.11
C ILE A 304 -11.95 -5.02 -23.27
N THR A 305 -11.25 -4.60 -24.31
CA THR A 305 -10.72 -5.51 -25.33
C THR A 305 -9.22 -5.66 -25.12
N LYS A 306 -8.61 -6.72 -25.70
CA LYS A 306 -7.16 -7.00 -25.56
C LYS A 306 -6.25 -5.79 -25.79
N ASN A 307 -6.69 -4.82 -26.59
CA ASN A 307 -5.88 -3.66 -26.99
C ASN A 307 -6.41 -2.32 -26.49
N ARG A 308 -7.60 -2.23 -25.87
CA ARG A 308 -8.17 -0.95 -25.43
C ARG A 308 -9.26 -1.13 -24.39
N ILE A 309 -9.29 -0.20 -23.45
CA ILE A 309 -10.50 0.12 -22.70
C ILE A 309 -11.31 1.06 -23.59
N THR A 310 -12.48 0.66 -24.08
CA THR A 310 -13.39 1.54 -24.81
C THR A 310 -14.60 1.86 -23.97
N LEU A 311 -14.85 3.16 -23.83
CA LEU A 311 -16.13 3.67 -23.39
C LEU A 311 -16.99 3.84 -24.63
N ARG A 312 -18.16 3.22 -24.67
CA ARG A 312 -19.13 3.55 -25.71
C ARG A 312 -19.67 4.93 -25.40
N GLU A 313 -19.43 5.86 -26.32
CA GLU A 313 -20.02 7.18 -26.29
C GLU A 313 -21.54 7.03 -26.23
N ASN A 314 -22.14 7.52 -25.16
CA ASN A 314 -23.59 7.62 -25.04
C ASN A 314 -23.93 9.03 -24.56
N LYS A 315 -25.02 9.59 -25.08
CA LYS A 315 -25.47 10.97 -24.83
C LYS A 315 -25.86 11.23 -23.36
N ASP A 316 -25.93 10.19 -22.54
CA ASP A 316 -26.46 10.26 -21.17
C ASP A 316 -25.37 10.38 -20.07
N LEU A 317 -24.09 10.27 -20.42
CA LEU A 317 -23.00 10.40 -19.43
C LEU A 317 -22.58 11.87 -19.27
N ASP A 318 -23.02 12.49 -18.17
CA ASP A 318 -22.64 13.84 -17.81
C ASP A 318 -21.19 13.90 -17.27
N ILE A 319 -20.34 14.71 -17.93
CA ILE A 319 -18.91 14.86 -17.61
C ILE A 319 -18.72 15.39 -16.18
N PHE A 320 -19.59 16.32 -15.73
CA PHE A 320 -19.49 16.91 -14.40
C PHE A 320 -19.77 15.85 -13.33
N GLU A 321 -20.83 15.06 -13.46
CA GLU A 321 -21.18 14.00 -12.52
C GLU A 321 -20.11 12.90 -12.48
N LEU A 322 -19.56 12.53 -13.65
CA LEU A 322 -18.47 11.56 -13.75
C LEU A 322 -17.24 12.00 -12.95
N ILE A 323 -16.79 13.24 -13.15
CA ILE A 323 -15.61 13.77 -12.46
C ILE A 323 -15.89 13.96 -10.97
N ASP A 324 -17.09 14.43 -10.60
CA ASP A 324 -17.51 14.57 -9.20
C ASP A 324 -17.46 13.21 -8.46
N ARG A 325 -17.95 12.14 -9.09
CA ARG A 325 -17.85 10.77 -8.56
C ARG A 325 -16.40 10.29 -8.46
N ASN A 326 -15.57 10.56 -9.47
CA ASN A 326 -14.15 10.16 -9.49
C ASN A 326 -13.34 10.85 -8.37
N LEU A 327 -13.53 12.16 -8.18
CA LEU A 327 -12.84 12.91 -7.12
C LEU A 327 -13.31 12.46 -5.73
N ARG A 328 -14.60 12.17 -5.54
CA ARG A 328 -15.10 11.54 -4.30
C ARG A 328 -14.39 10.21 -4.04
N PHE A 329 -14.29 9.35 -5.06
CA PHE A 329 -13.60 8.07 -4.95
C PHE A 329 -12.14 8.25 -4.52
N PHE A 330 -11.38 9.11 -5.20
CA PHE A 330 -9.97 9.36 -4.84
C PHE A 330 -9.78 9.97 -3.46
N SER A 331 -10.76 10.73 -2.96
CA SER A 331 -10.70 11.30 -1.61
C SER A 331 -10.93 10.27 -0.50
N ASN A 332 -11.64 9.18 -0.79
CA ASN A 332 -12.05 8.18 0.18
C ASN A 332 -11.21 6.89 0.15
N GLU A 333 -10.56 6.61 -0.99
CA GLU A 333 -9.80 5.38 -1.21
C GLU A 333 -8.29 5.66 -1.30
N GLU A 334 -7.47 4.77 -0.74
CA GLU A 334 -6.01 4.87 -0.83
C GLU A 334 -5.50 4.52 -2.23
N ILE A 335 -5.33 5.50 -3.11
CA ILE A 335 -4.86 5.30 -4.49
C ILE A 335 -3.37 5.67 -4.64
N ASP A 336 -2.64 4.93 -5.49
CA ASP A 336 -1.24 5.24 -5.82
C ASP A 336 -1.16 6.65 -6.41
N GLN A 337 -0.31 7.51 -5.84
CA GLN A 337 -0.17 8.91 -6.25
C GLN A 337 0.07 9.07 -7.75
N ARG A 338 0.73 8.11 -8.42
CA ARG A 338 0.95 8.16 -9.87
C ARG A 338 -0.35 8.13 -10.66
N VAL A 339 -1.36 7.41 -10.17
CA VAL A 339 -2.71 7.38 -10.79
C VAL A 339 -3.39 8.72 -10.58
N ILE A 340 -3.29 9.28 -9.38
CA ILE A 340 -3.86 10.59 -9.05
C ILE A 340 -3.22 11.67 -9.94
N ASP A 341 -1.89 11.70 -10.05
CA ASP A 341 -1.15 12.62 -10.92
C ASP A 341 -1.60 12.52 -12.39
N ARG A 342 -1.92 11.31 -12.85
CA ARG A 342 -2.45 11.05 -14.20
C ARG A 342 -3.90 11.44 -14.40
N TYR A 343 -4.64 11.71 -13.34
CA TYR A 343 -6.00 12.22 -13.45
C TYR A 343 -6.01 13.71 -13.88
N LEU A 344 -4.87 14.41 -13.77
CA LEU A 344 -4.75 15.79 -14.18
C LEU A 344 -5.12 16.02 -15.66
N ARG A 345 -4.79 15.10 -16.59
CA ARG A 345 -5.25 15.21 -18.00
C ARG A 345 -6.77 15.31 -18.12
N VAL A 346 -7.50 14.56 -17.28
CA VAL A 346 -8.97 14.52 -17.32
C VAL A 346 -9.53 15.86 -16.84
N LEU A 347 -8.94 16.43 -15.79
CA LEU A 347 -9.33 17.76 -15.31
C LEU A 347 -8.99 18.87 -16.33
N LYS A 348 -7.85 18.78 -17.01
CA LYS A 348 -7.43 19.76 -18.02
C LYS A 348 -8.40 19.80 -19.21
N ILE A 349 -8.78 18.63 -19.74
CA ILE A 349 -9.73 18.57 -20.86
C ILE A 349 -11.14 18.96 -20.41
N ALA A 350 -11.59 18.51 -19.23
CA ALA A 350 -12.90 18.85 -18.70
C ALA A 350 -13.11 20.34 -18.48
N LYS A 351 -12.04 21.09 -18.16
CA LYS A 351 -12.11 22.55 -18.05
C LYS A 351 -12.54 23.21 -19.36
N GLN A 352 -12.16 22.65 -20.52
CA GLN A 352 -12.55 23.15 -21.83
C GLN A 352 -14.04 22.90 -22.11
N ASP A 353 -14.57 21.78 -21.61
CA ASP A 353 -15.95 21.35 -21.89
C ASP A 353 -16.99 21.84 -20.88
N LEU A 354 -16.60 22.11 -19.63
CA LEU A 354 -17.54 22.36 -18.53
C LEU A 354 -17.72 23.84 -18.12
N ASP A 355 -16.97 24.78 -18.70
CA ASP A 355 -17.05 26.22 -18.41
C ASP A 355 -17.26 26.54 -16.90
N TRP A 356 -18.32 27.25 -16.50
CA TRP A 356 -18.58 27.57 -15.09
C TRP A 356 -18.83 26.35 -14.18
N LYS A 357 -19.31 25.23 -14.72
CA LYS A 357 -19.52 23.99 -13.94
C LYS A 357 -18.19 23.42 -13.46
N PHE A 358 -17.10 23.66 -14.20
CA PHE A 358 -15.76 23.25 -13.77
C PHE A 358 -15.33 23.97 -12.48
N ASP A 359 -15.59 25.27 -12.38
CA ASP A 359 -15.28 26.07 -11.20
C ASP A 359 -16.03 25.55 -9.96
N GLU A 360 -17.30 25.17 -10.13
CA GLU A 360 -18.09 24.55 -9.06
C GLU A 360 -17.47 23.22 -8.59
N LEU A 361 -17.02 22.40 -9.54
CA LEU A 361 -16.38 21.11 -9.26
C LEU A 361 -15.06 21.27 -8.50
N VAL A 362 -14.22 22.22 -8.91
CA VAL A 362 -12.96 22.53 -8.22
C VAL A 362 -13.25 23.02 -6.79
N ARG A 363 -14.23 23.91 -6.61
CA ARG A 363 -14.62 24.42 -5.29
C ARG A 363 -15.11 23.30 -4.37
N ARG A 364 -15.92 22.38 -4.89
CA ARG A 364 -16.46 21.22 -4.14
C ARG A 364 -15.37 20.27 -3.66
N HIS A 365 -14.33 20.06 -4.47
CA HIS A 365 -13.24 19.10 -4.19
C HIS A 365 -11.91 19.76 -3.80
N LYS A 366 -11.92 21.06 -3.47
CA LYS A 366 -10.73 21.90 -3.26
C LYS A 366 -9.72 21.29 -2.28
N LYS A 367 -10.20 20.76 -1.16
CA LYS A 367 -9.35 20.12 -0.13
C LYS A 367 -8.56 18.94 -0.70
N PHE A 368 -9.22 18.05 -1.44
CA PHE A 368 -8.58 16.89 -2.06
C PHE A 368 -7.60 17.31 -3.16
N LEU A 369 -8.04 18.19 -4.08
CA LEU A 369 -7.23 18.68 -5.20
C LEU A 369 -5.95 19.38 -4.73
N ARG A 370 -6.02 20.10 -3.60
CA ARG A 370 -4.86 20.70 -2.96
C ARG A 370 -3.93 19.66 -2.34
N SER A 371 -4.48 18.76 -1.52
CA SER A 371 -3.71 17.71 -0.85
C SER A 371 -3.06 16.71 -1.82
N SER A 372 -3.57 16.58 -3.05
CA SER A 372 -3.03 15.72 -4.11
C SER A 372 -2.11 16.44 -5.11
N ASP A 373 -1.88 17.75 -4.93
CA ASP A 373 -1.15 18.64 -5.83
C ASP A 373 -1.83 18.94 -7.19
N LEU A 374 -2.98 18.34 -7.49
CA LEU A 374 -3.68 18.50 -8.78
C LEU A 374 -4.08 19.94 -9.08
N ILE A 375 -4.48 20.69 -8.05
CA ILE A 375 -4.93 22.09 -8.20
C ILE A 375 -3.85 22.98 -8.81
N TYR A 376 -2.57 22.70 -8.53
CA TYR A 376 -1.43 23.48 -9.04
C TYR A 376 -1.16 23.25 -10.53
N GLY A 377 -1.71 22.16 -11.10
CA GLY A 377 -1.58 21.82 -12.52
C GLY A 377 -2.73 22.31 -13.40
N LEU A 378 -3.74 22.99 -12.85
CA LEU A 378 -4.85 23.59 -13.60
C LEU A 378 -4.48 24.98 -14.09
N SER A 379 -4.85 25.36 -15.32
CA SER A 379 -4.56 26.70 -15.86
C SER A 379 -5.35 27.81 -15.13
N GLY A 380 -4.83 29.03 -15.11
CA GLY A 380 -5.37 30.17 -14.38
C GLY A 380 -5.00 30.20 -12.89
N HIS A 381 -4.98 31.40 -12.30
CA HIS A 381 -4.56 31.61 -10.90
C HIS A 381 -5.72 31.68 -9.89
N LYS A 382 -6.97 31.85 -10.35
CA LYS A 382 -8.19 32.00 -9.53
C LYS A 382 -8.31 30.99 -8.39
N PHE A 383 -8.01 29.71 -8.66
CA PHE A 383 -8.14 28.64 -7.67
C PHE A 383 -7.09 28.69 -6.53
N LEU A 384 -6.01 29.46 -6.72
CA LEU A 384 -4.93 29.63 -5.75
C LEU A 384 -5.03 30.97 -4.99
N GLU A 385 -5.85 31.91 -5.46
CA GLU A 385 -5.98 33.26 -4.88
C GLU A 385 -6.76 33.28 -3.56
N GLU A 386 -7.84 32.50 -3.50
CA GLU A 386 -8.84 32.52 -2.43
C GLU A 386 -8.31 32.10 -1.04
N GLU A 387 -7.08 31.61 -0.94
CA GLU A 387 -6.53 31.02 0.28
C GLU A 387 -5.16 31.59 0.63
N THR A 388 -4.90 31.65 1.93
CA THR A 388 -3.63 32.14 2.48
C THR A 388 -2.66 31.00 2.80
N LYS A 389 -3.11 29.74 2.94
CA LYS A 389 -2.26 28.63 3.40
C LYS A 389 -2.66 27.24 2.91
N ASP A 390 -1.66 26.37 2.71
CA ASP A 390 -1.81 24.94 2.44
C ASP A 390 -1.06 24.06 3.48
N ASP A 391 -1.80 23.51 4.45
CA ASP A 391 -1.22 22.66 5.51
C ASP A 391 -0.92 21.21 5.06
N SER A 392 -1.12 20.86 3.78
CA SER A 392 -0.95 19.47 3.31
C SER A 392 0.48 18.92 3.39
N LEU A 393 1.47 19.78 3.64
CA LEU A 393 2.88 19.39 3.80
C LEU A 393 3.37 19.31 5.25
N LYS A 394 2.55 19.73 6.24
CA LYS A 394 3.00 19.94 7.62
C LYS A 394 3.56 18.70 8.31
N ASN A 395 3.00 17.53 8.01
CA ASN A 395 3.37 16.26 8.65
C ASN A 395 4.26 15.34 7.79
N LEU A 396 4.81 15.87 6.68
CA LEU A 396 5.65 15.08 5.78
C LEU A 396 7.13 15.19 6.15
N ASP A 397 7.91 14.18 5.76
CA ASP A 397 9.36 14.25 5.87
C ASP A 397 9.92 15.37 4.99
N ASP A 398 11.05 15.96 5.40
CA ASP A 398 11.63 17.13 4.76
C ASP A 398 12.00 16.90 3.29
N VAL A 399 12.40 15.67 2.94
CA VAL A 399 12.72 15.28 1.55
C VAL A 399 11.45 15.25 0.72
N GLU A 400 10.39 14.60 1.19
CA GLU A 400 9.10 14.55 0.51
C GLU A 400 8.47 15.95 0.38
N ALA A 401 8.49 16.75 1.45
CA ALA A 401 7.99 18.12 1.43
C ALA A 401 8.75 18.97 0.40
N CYS A 402 10.09 18.89 0.38
CA CYS A 402 10.94 19.54 -0.62
C CYS A 402 10.52 19.14 -2.05
N LEU A 403 10.48 17.84 -2.35
CA LEU A 403 10.13 17.35 -3.68
C LEU A 403 8.72 17.78 -4.11
N ARG A 404 7.75 17.81 -3.20
CA ARG A 404 6.38 18.27 -3.48
C ARG A 404 6.31 19.77 -3.77
N ILE A 405 7.07 20.61 -3.07
CA ILE A 405 7.12 22.05 -3.36
C ILE A 405 7.62 22.27 -4.80
N TYR A 406 8.71 21.61 -5.20
CA TYR A 406 9.21 21.70 -6.58
C TYR A 406 8.24 21.10 -7.61
N LYS A 407 7.55 20.00 -7.27
CA LYS A 407 6.46 19.48 -8.11
C LYS A 407 5.37 20.52 -8.34
N ARG A 408 4.93 21.24 -7.29
CA ARG A 408 3.91 22.29 -7.38
C ARG A 408 4.36 23.46 -8.24
N ILE A 409 5.60 23.90 -8.08
CA ILE A 409 6.22 24.93 -8.94
C ILE A 409 6.20 24.46 -10.39
N LEU A 410 6.66 23.24 -10.66
CA LEU A 410 6.72 22.70 -12.01
C LEU A 410 5.35 22.55 -12.65
N LEU A 411 4.36 22.05 -11.90
CA LEU A 411 2.97 21.97 -12.35
C LEU A 411 2.43 23.35 -12.72
N SER A 412 2.74 24.37 -11.91
CA SER A 412 2.30 25.74 -12.19
C SER A 412 2.86 26.26 -13.52
N ILE A 413 4.13 25.97 -13.83
CA ILE A 413 4.79 26.35 -15.09
C ILE A 413 4.17 25.59 -16.28
N LEU A 414 4.13 24.25 -16.19
CA LEU A 414 3.66 23.39 -17.28
C LEU A 414 2.15 23.54 -17.55
N SER A 415 1.38 24.06 -16.59
CA SER A 415 -0.05 24.34 -16.78
C SER A 415 -0.33 25.55 -17.66
N GLU A 416 0.56 26.54 -17.67
CA GLU A 416 0.41 27.77 -18.48
C GLU A 416 1.17 27.70 -19.81
N SER A 417 2.25 26.91 -19.85
CA SER A 417 3.10 26.81 -21.05
C SER A 417 3.35 25.34 -21.45
N PRO A 418 2.33 24.64 -22.01
CA PRO A 418 2.47 23.25 -22.45
C PRO A 418 3.60 23.04 -23.47
N GLU A 419 3.90 24.04 -24.30
CA GLU A 419 5.00 24.03 -25.27
C GLU A 419 6.39 23.84 -24.63
N LEU A 420 6.53 24.06 -23.32
CA LEU A 420 7.77 23.86 -22.59
C LEU A 420 7.96 22.44 -22.05
N ILE A 421 6.98 21.54 -22.19
CA ILE A 421 7.06 20.18 -21.65
C ILE A 421 8.32 19.45 -22.14
N ASP A 422 8.51 19.37 -23.45
CA ASP A 422 9.65 18.67 -24.05
C ASP A 422 11.00 19.30 -23.65
N ARG A 423 11.03 20.63 -23.52
CA ARG A 423 12.24 21.35 -23.10
C ARG A 423 12.55 21.09 -21.64
N THR A 424 11.54 21.13 -20.79
CA THR A 424 11.64 20.87 -19.35
C THR A 424 12.09 19.44 -19.09
N GLN A 425 11.56 18.45 -19.83
CA GLN A 425 12.04 17.07 -19.78
C GLN A 425 13.54 16.97 -20.10
N LYS A 426 14.00 17.67 -21.16
CA LYS A 426 15.42 17.69 -21.53
C LYS A 426 16.30 18.31 -20.44
N ILE A 427 15.90 19.44 -19.87
CA ILE A 427 16.63 20.10 -18.76
C ILE A 427 16.72 19.18 -17.56
N PHE A 428 15.58 18.67 -17.08
CA PHE A 428 15.53 17.80 -15.89
C PHE A 428 16.35 16.52 -16.07
N SER A 429 16.44 15.99 -17.29
CA SER A 429 17.23 14.78 -17.59
C SER A 429 18.75 14.92 -17.34
N GLN A 430 19.26 16.15 -17.29
CA GLN A 430 20.69 16.47 -17.10
C GLN A 430 21.14 16.37 -15.64
N TYR A 431 20.21 16.42 -14.69
CA TYR A 431 20.50 16.42 -13.25
C TYR A 431 20.17 15.08 -12.58
N SER A 432 20.77 14.80 -11.42
CA SER A 432 20.71 13.48 -10.79
C SER A 432 19.34 13.15 -10.19
N ILE A 433 18.77 14.04 -9.39
CA ILE A 433 17.46 13.86 -8.74
C ILE A 433 16.34 14.34 -9.67
N SER A 434 16.56 15.44 -10.37
CA SER A 434 15.56 16.07 -11.25
C SER A 434 15.16 15.12 -12.39
N ARG A 435 16.07 14.28 -12.90
CA ARG A 435 15.72 13.29 -13.95
C ARG A 435 14.69 12.24 -13.52
N ASP A 436 14.51 12.08 -12.21
CA ASP A 436 13.51 11.17 -11.66
C ASP A 436 12.14 11.83 -11.42
N PHE A 437 11.99 13.13 -11.75
CA PHE A 437 10.68 13.74 -11.95
C PHE A 437 10.14 13.25 -13.29
N GLU A 438 9.11 12.41 -13.23
CA GLU A 438 8.45 11.88 -14.41
C GLU A 438 7.47 12.92 -14.96
N ILE A 439 7.95 13.72 -15.91
CA ILE A 439 7.14 14.68 -16.66
C ILE A 439 6.65 14.00 -17.93
N ASN A 440 5.35 13.99 -18.19
CA ASN A 440 4.82 13.42 -19.43
C ASN A 440 4.26 14.48 -20.38
N ASN A 441 3.86 14.04 -21.58
CA ASN A 441 3.39 14.91 -22.66
C ASN A 441 2.11 15.71 -22.34
N TYR A 442 1.41 15.38 -21.24
CA TYR A 442 0.24 16.11 -20.76
C TYR A 442 0.61 17.17 -19.69
N GLY A 443 1.91 17.32 -19.39
CA GLY A 443 2.41 18.21 -18.34
C GLY A 443 2.11 17.71 -16.93
N GLU A 444 1.85 16.41 -16.77
CA GLU A 444 1.69 15.76 -15.47
C GLU A 444 3.07 15.44 -14.90
N VAL A 445 3.23 15.61 -13.60
CA VAL A 445 4.52 15.45 -12.91
C VAL A 445 4.39 14.44 -11.78
N SER A 446 5.18 13.37 -11.81
CA SER A 446 5.28 12.37 -10.74
C SER A 446 6.66 12.41 -10.08
N ILE A 447 6.71 12.43 -8.74
CA ILE A 447 7.94 12.46 -7.94
C ILE A 447 8.29 11.10 -7.31
N CYS A 448 7.54 10.04 -7.63
CA CYS A 448 7.69 8.75 -6.94
C CYS A 448 9.10 8.15 -7.09
N LYS A 449 9.71 8.27 -8.28
CA LYS A 449 11.09 7.82 -8.50
C LYS A 449 12.08 8.68 -7.72
N ALA A 450 11.94 10.01 -7.76
CA ALA A 450 12.81 10.95 -7.07
C ALA A 450 12.80 10.70 -5.55
N LYS A 451 11.61 10.52 -4.96
CA LYS A 451 11.46 10.14 -3.54
C LYS A 451 12.18 8.83 -3.23
N SER A 452 12.02 7.81 -4.07
CA SER A 452 12.67 6.51 -3.86
C SER A 452 14.20 6.56 -3.94
N ARG A 453 14.76 7.42 -4.80
CA ARG A 453 16.21 7.65 -4.90
C ARG A 453 16.72 8.40 -3.68
N ALA A 454 16.07 9.51 -3.33
CA ALA A 454 16.45 10.33 -2.18
C ALA A 454 16.43 9.53 -0.86
N LEU A 455 15.43 8.66 -0.66
CA LEU A 455 15.36 7.78 0.53
C LEU A 455 16.50 6.74 0.57
N LYS A 456 16.90 6.16 -0.57
CA LYS A 456 18.03 5.22 -0.64
C LYS A 456 19.36 5.90 -0.32
N ASN A 457 19.50 7.17 -0.69
CA ASN A 457 20.72 7.96 -0.51
C ASN A 457 20.74 8.76 0.81
N SER A 458 19.78 8.53 1.72
CA SER A 458 19.57 9.30 2.97
C SER A 458 20.76 9.33 3.94
N ARG A 459 21.80 8.49 3.75
CA ARG A 459 23.09 8.61 4.46
C ARG A 459 24.03 9.68 3.89
N ASN A 460 23.88 10.10 2.62
CA ASN A 460 24.87 10.89 1.86
C ASN A 460 24.30 12.18 1.22
N GLU A 461 23.00 12.28 0.93
CA GLU A 461 22.38 13.45 0.30
C GLU A 461 21.61 14.29 1.34
N LYS A 462 22.16 15.45 1.69
CA LYS A 462 21.46 16.46 2.51
C LYS A 462 20.37 17.13 1.67
N VAL A 463 19.20 17.41 2.25
CA VAL A 463 18.09 18.15 1.62
C VAL A 463 18.57 19.40 0.87
N SER A 464 19.56 20.12 1.42
CA SER A 464 20.18 21.26 0.73
C SER A 464 20.69 20.95 -0.68
N LYS A 465 21.33 19.80 -0.91
CA LYS A 465 21.84 19.43 -2.25
C LYS A 465 20.69 19.21 -3.24
N ILE A 466 19.57 18.65 -2.75
CA ILE A 466 18.36 18.45 -3.55
C ILE A 466 17.78 19.81 -3.96
N ILE A 467 17.72 20.75 -3.01
CA ILE A 467 17.26 22.13 -3.23
C ILE A 467 18.15 22.84 -4.25
N ASP A 468 19.47 22.75 -4.10
CA ASP A 468 20.42 23.42 -4.98
C ASP A 468 20.28 22.88 -6.43
N GLU A 469 20.21 21.55 -6.60
CA GLU A 469 20.00 20.92 -7.92
C GLU A 469 18.66 21.32 -8.57
N LEU A 470 17.56 21.27 -7.81
CA LEU A 470 16.23 21.60 -8.33
C LEU A 470 16.09 23.10 -8.64
N ASN A 471 16.73 23.97 -7.86
CA ASN A 471 16.78 25.40 -8.14
C ASN A 471 17.49 25.69 -9.46
N ASP A 472 18.62 25.02 -9.72
CA ASP A 472 19.35 25.17 -10.99
C ASP A 472 18.49 24.73 -12.18
N ALA A 473 17.85 23.56 -12.07
CA ALA A 473 16.96 23.05 -13.12
C ALA A 473 15.77 23.98 -13.39
N ILE A 474 15.09 24.46 -12.34
CA ILE A 474 13.97 25.41 -12.47
C ILE A 474 14.45 26.75 -13.05
N SER A 475 15.61 27.23 -12.63
CA SER A 475 16.20 28.47 -13.14
C SER A 475 16.51 28.39 -14.63
N GLU A 476 16.99 27.24 -15.11
CA GLU A 476 17.19 27.02 -16.55
C GLU A 476 15.86 27.02 -17.32
N VAL A 477 14.80 26.44 -16.76
CA VAL A 477 13.44 26.49 -17.33
C VAL A 477 12.95 27.94 -17.46
N PHE A 478 13.09 28.75 -16.40
CA PHE A 478 12.75 30.19 -16.44
C PHE A 478 13.61 30.97 -17.43
N GLY A 479 14.90 30.66 -17.52
CA GLY A 479 15.80 31.26 -18.52
C GLY A 479 15.33 30.99 -19.96
N HIS A 480 14.69 29.84 -20.22
CA HIS A 480 14.07 29.55 -21.50
C HIS A 480 12.75 30.27 -21.72
N ILE A 481 11.88 30.34 -20.71
CA ILE A 481 10.61 31.10 -20.76
C ILE A 481 10.85 32.53 -21.25
N ILE A 482 11.86 33.19 -20.69
CA ILE A 482 12.21 34.58 -21.02
C ILE A 482 12.65 34.73 -22.47
N LYS A 483 13.44 33.77 -22.98
CA LYS A 483 13.92 33.78 -24.37
C LYS A 483 12.81 33.49 -25.37
N SER A 484 11.77 32.76 -24.95
CA SER A 484 10.68 32.29 -25.81
C SER A 484 9.49 33.25 -25.89
N ASN A 485 9.58 34.46 -25.31
CA ASN A 485 8.53 35.49 -25.31
C ASN A 485 7.17 35.01 -24.77
N VAL A 486 7.19 33.99 -23.92
CA VAL A 486 6.03 33.48 -23.19
C VAL A 486 5.61 34.53 -22.15
N ASN A 487 4.30 34.67 -21.89
CA ASN A 487 3.79 35.61 -20.89
C ASN A 487 4.27 35.24 -19.48
N ILE A 488 5.37 35.86 -19.06
CA ILE A 488 6.03 35.62 -17.79
C ILE A 488 5.23 36.18 -16.61
N ASP A 489 4.37 37.18 -16.81
CA ASP A 489 3.64 37.82 -15.73
C ASP A 489 2.64 36.85 -15.08
N ILE A 490 1.91 36.08 -15.90
CA ILE A 490 0.97 35.06 -15.41
C ILE A 490 1.72 33.94 -14.66
N LEU A 491 2.87 33.52 -15.19
CA LEU A 491 3.73 32.52 -14.56
C LEU A 491 4.27 32.99 -13.21
N LEU A 492 4.70 34.25 -13.11
CA LEU A 492 5.18 34.85 -11.87
C LEU A 492 4.06 35.03 -10.83
N ILE A 493 2.84 35.38 -11.27
CA ILE A 493 1.66 35.42 -10.39
C ILE A 493 1.39 34.03 -9.82
N LYS A 494 1.37 32.99 -10.67
CA LYS A 494 1.19 31.61 -10.21
C LYS A 494 2.29 31.15 -9.28
N LEU A 495 3.55 31.43 -9.63
CA LEU A 495 4.69 31.13 -8.77
C LEU A 495 4.51 31.79 -7.42
N LYS A 496 4.12 33.07 -7.36
CA LYS A 496 3.82 33.78 -6.12
C LYS A 496 2.79 33.03 -5.28
N HIS A 497 1.68 32.59 -5.88
CA HIS A 497 0.66 31.84 -5.15
C HIS A 497 1.16 30.47 -4.67
N VAL A 498 1.91 29.74 -5.50
CA VAL A 498 2.51 28.46 -5.09
C VAL A 498 3.46 28.66 -3.93
N LEU A 499 4.30 29.69 -3.97
CA LEU A 499 5.14 30.06 -2.84
C LEU A 499 4.23 30.40 -1.66
N ARG A 500 3.44 31.47 -1.66
CA ARG A 500 2.57 31.85 -0.53
C ARG A 500 1.84 30.68 0.16
N LEU A 501 1.21 29.77 -0.59
CA LEU A 501 0.52 28.60 -0.04
C LEU A 501 1.43 27.62 0.73
N ASN A 502 2.70 27.53 0.37
CA ASN A 502 3.71 26.62 0.91
C ASN A 502 4.70 27.31 1.88
N LYS A 503 4.43 28.56 2.30
CA LYS A 503 5.37 29.45 2.99
C LYS A 503 6.08 28.80 4.18
N GLU A 504 5.30 28.36 5.18
CA GLU A 504 5.82 27.77 6.43
C GLU A 504 6.88 26.69 6.14
N LYS A 505 6.53 25.67 5.36
CA LYS A 505 7.43 24.55 5.11
C LYS A 505 8.59 24.90 4.18
N ALA A 506 8.40 25.84 3.25
CA ALA A 506 9.45 26.25 2.32
C ALA A 506 10.49 27.17 2.97
N GLU A 507 10.09 27.99 3.94
CA GLU A 507 10.98 28.80 4.76
C GLU A 507 11.80 27.91 5.71
N ASP A 508 11.17 26.96 6.40
CA ASP A 508 11.84 25.98 7.26
C ASP A 508 12.97 25.23 6.52
N LEU A 509 12.74 24.90 5.25
CA LEU A 509 13.70 24.20 4.39
C LEU A 509 14.71 25.12 3.70
N GLY A 510 14.54 26.44 3.79
CA GLY A 510 15.38 27.44 3.11
C GLY A 510 15.20 27.46 1.59
N ILE A 511 14.09 26.96 1.06
CA ILE A 511 13.81 26.89 -0.39
C ILE A 511 13.63 28.29 -0.96
N TYR A 512 12.87 29.16 -0.30
CA TYR A 512 12.55 30.51 -0.81
C TYR A 512 13.74 31.42 -1.06
N PRO A 513 14.58 31.71 -0.06
CA PRO A 513 15.70 32.61 -0.27
C PRO A 513 16.64 32.08 -1.36
N LYS A 514 16.85 30.75 -1.41
CA LYS A 514 17.68 30.12 -2.43
C LYS A 514 17.06 30.19 -3.82
N LEU A 515 15.79 29.78 -3.96
CA LEU A 515 15.08 29.78 -5.25
C LEU A 515 15.01 31.19 -5.83
N LEU A 516 14.58 32.18 -5.04
CA LEU A 516 14.47 33.56 -5.51
C LEU A 516 15.86 34.14 -5.85
N GLY A 517 16.90 33.83 -5.05
CA GLY A 517 18.27 34.19 -5.36
C GLY A 517 18.76 33.61 -6.69
N THR A 518 18.51 32.32 -6.93
CA THR A 518 18.89 31.64 -8.19
C THR A 518 18.09 32.18 -9.37
N LEU A 519 16.79 32.44 -9.23
CA LEU A 519 15.96 33.01 -10.28
C LEU A 519 16.37 34.45 -10.64
N ALA A 520 16.84 35.24 -9.68
CA ALA A 520 17.32 36.60 -9.93
C ALA A 520 18.54 36.67 -10.87
N THR A 521 19.23 35.54 -11.07
CA THR A 521 20.32 35.43 -12.05
C THR A 521 19.84 35.29 -13.49
N LYS A 522 18.57 34.90 -13.71
CA LYS A 522 18.00 34.65 -15.05
C LYS A 522 16.86 35.60 -15.39
N ILE A 523 16.06 36.02 -14.41
CA ILE A 523 14.89 36.88 -14.60
C ILE A 523 15.31 38.36 -14.50
N PRO A 524 14.84 39.25 -15.41
CA PRO A 524 15.11 40.67 -15.32
C PRO A 524 14.76 41.24 -13.95
N LYS A 525 15.64 42.11 -13.42
CA LYS A 525 15.46 42.71 -12.09
C LYS A 525 14.08 43.35 -11.89
N SER A 526 13.55 44.03 -12.90
CA SER A 526 12.23 44.68 -12.84
C SER A 526 11.06 43.72 -12.60
N GLN A 527 11.13 42.48 -13.09
CA GLN A 527 10.05 41.49 -12.96
C GLN A 527 10.18 40.68 -11.66
N ILE A 528 11.39 40.28 -11.28
CA ILE A 528 11.61 39.51 -10.05
C ILE A 528 11.55 40.38 -8.79
N HIS A 529 11.86 41.67 -8.90
CA HIS A 529 11.82 42.59 -7.76
C HIS A 529 10.42 42.65 -7.15
N LYS A 530 9.34 42.58 -7.96
CA LYS A 530 7.97 42.54 -7.43
C LYS A 530 7.70 41.27 -6.62
N LEU A 531 8.12 40.11 -7.11
CA LEU A 531 7.99 38.84 -6.38
C LEU A 531 8.80 38.85 -5.07
N TYR A 532 10.00 39.44 -5.10
CA TYR A 532 10.89 39.56 -3.95
C TYR A 532 10.38 40.58 -2.92
N SER A 533 9.92 41.74 -3.36
CA SER A 533 9.38 42.80 -2.50
C SER A 533 8.09 42.35 -1.84
N ASP A 534 7.16 41.74 -2.58
CA ASP A 534 5.92 41.21 -2.01
C ASP A 534 6.20 40.13 -0.95
N TYR A 535 7.17 39.23 -1.22
CA TYR A 535 7.58 38.21 -0.27
C TYR A 535 8.23 38.80 0.99
N LEU A 536 9.13 39.78 0.82
CA LEU A 536 9.77 40.46 1.94
C LEU A 536 8.79 41.27 2.77
N GLU A 537 7.84 41.96 2.14
CA GLU A 537 6.80 42.72 2.82
C GLU A 537 5.93 41.80 3.67
N GLU A 538 5.44 40.69 3.09
CA GLU A 538 4.64 39.69 3.81
C GLU A 538 5.43 39.04 4.96
N LEU A 539 6.73 38.78 4.77
CA LEU A 539 7.61 38.26 5.82
C LEU A 539 7.85 39.29 6.94
N VAL A 540 8.09 40.56 6.58
CA VAL A 540 8.30 41.64 7.54
C VAL A 540 7.03 41.88 8.35
N GLU A 541 5.86 41.94 7.73
CA GLU A 541 4.58 42.08 8.42
C GLU A 541 4.35 40.93 9.41
N GLU A 542 4.60 39.70 8.99
CA GLU A 542 4.43 38.52 9.84
C GLU A 542 5.41 38.52 11.02
N LYS A 543 6.71 38.77 10.77
CA LYS A 543 7.71 38.87 11.85
C LYS A 543 7.43 40.04 12.78
N THR A 544 6.92 41.15 12.27
CA THR A 544 6.48 42.28 13.09
C THR A 544 5.30 41.89 13.99
N ARG A 545 4.34 41.11 13.46
CA ARG A 545 3.21 40.59 14.23
C ARG A 545 3.64 39.58 15.30
N GLU A 546 4.53 38.64 14.97
CA GLU A 546 5.11 37.69 15.91
C GLU A 546 5.88 38.40 17.03
N LEU A 547 6.69 39.41 16.67
CA LEU A 547 7.45 40.21 17.61
C LEU A 547 6.53 40.98 18.57
N LYS A 548 5.47 41.63 18.05
CA LYS A 548 4.47 42.33 18.87
C LYS A 548 3.81 41.37 19.87
N LYS A 549 3.39 40.18 19.42
CA LYS A 549 2.76 39.18 20.29
C LYS A 549 3.72 38.68 21.37
N ALA A 550 4.97 38.38 21.01
CA ALA A 550 6.00 37.96 21.98
C ALA A 550 6.29 39.06 23.01
N GLN A 551 6.30 40.33 22.58
CA GLN A 551 6.47 41.49 23.46
C GLN A 551 5.29 41.65 24.43
N GLU A 552 4.05 41.47 23.97
CA GLU A 552 2.86 41.49 24.83
C GLU A 552 2.87 40.36 25.87
N ASP A 553 3.24 39.14 25.46
CA ASP A 553 3.37 37.99 26.36
C ASP A 553 4.47 38.20 27.41
N LEU A 554 5.62 38.77 27.01
CA LEU A 554 6.70 39.15 27.93
C LEU A 554 6.25 40.21 28.93
N LEU A 555 5.56 41.26 28.48
CA LEU A 555 5.03 42.32 29.33
C LEU A 555 4.03 41.76 30.35
N ARG A 556 3.16 40.85 29.91
CA ARG A 556 2.21 40.15 30.79
C ARG A 556 2.92 39.31 31.84
N SER A 557 3.96 38.57 31.45
CA SER A 557 4.80 37.80 32.38
C SER A 557 5.49 38.68 33.41
N GLN A 558 6.06 39.82 32.98
CA GLN A 558 6.67 40.80 33.88
C GLN A 558 5.66 41.39 34.88
N ARG A 559 4.45 41.74 34.43
CA ARG A 559 3.39 42.23 35.33
C ARG A 559 2.99 41.19 36.36
N LEU A 560 2.83 39.93 35.96
CA LEU A 560 2.52 38.83 36.89
C LEU A 560 3.64 38.60 37.91
N ALA A 561 4.91 38.67 37.47
CA ALA A 561 6.06 38.55 38.36
C ALA A 561 6.12 39.69 39.39
N ALA A 562 5.92 40.95 38.95
CA ALA A 562 5.89 42.11 39.84
C ALA A 562 4.73 42.06 40.83
N ILE A 563 3.54 41.59 40.41
CA ILE A 563 2.40 41.35 41.31
C ILE A 563 2.74 40.25 42.32
N GLY A 564 3.39 39.17 41.88
CA GLY A 564 3.83 38.08 42.77
C GLY A 564 4.84 38.55 43.80
N GLU A 565 5.80 39.38 43.41
CA GLU A 565 6.78 40.01 44.30
C GLU A 565 6.09 40.94 45.30
N ALA A 566 5.22 41.83 44.85
CA ALA A 566 4.45 42.72 45.72
C ALA A 566 3.57 41.93 46.71
N ALA A 567 2.89 40.87 46.26
CA ALA A 567 2.08 40.01 47.11
C ALA A 567 2.92 39.25 48.15
N ALA A 568 4.14 38.82 47.80
CA ALA A 568 5.07 38.20 48.73
C ALA A 568 5.54 39.19 49.81
N ILE A 569 5.86 40.43 49.43
CA ILE A 569 6.21 41.52 50.36
C ILE A 569 5.04 41.81 51.30
N VAL A 570 3.83 42.01 50.77
CA VAL A 570 2.63 42.25 51.59
C VAL A 570 2.35 41.07 52.54
N SER A 571 2.50 39.83 52.07
CA SER A 571 2.32 38.64 52.92
C SER A 571 3.35 38.56 54.04
N HIS A 572 4.61 38.91 53.74
CA HIS A 572 5.68 39.00 54.73
C HIS A 572 5.36 40.06 55.80
N ASP A 573 4.93 41.24 55.35
CA ASP A 573 4.65 42.37 56.25
C ASP A 573 3.38 42.18 57.07
N ILE A 574 2.40 41.41 56.60
CA ILE A 574 1.22 41.00 57.39
C ILE A 574 1.60 39.91 58.40
N ARG A 575 2.47 38.97 58.02
CA ARG A 575 2.87 37.87 58.91
C ARG A 575 3.57 38.39 60.16
N ASN A 576 4.40 39.43 60.04
CA ASN A 576 5.15 40.01 61.15
C ASN A 576 4.28 40.46 62.35
N PRO A 577 3.30 41.38 62.19
CA PRO A 577 2.41 41.77 63.27
C PRO A 577 1.51 40.62 63.72
N LEU A 578 1.10 39.71 62.83
CA LEU A 578 0.28 38.56 63.21
C LEU A 578 1.04 37.59 64.11
N GLN A 579 2.32 37.38 63.83
CA GLN A 579 3.24 36.61 64.66
C GLN A 579 3.42 37.30 66.03
N ALA A 580 3.57 38.64 66.05
CA ALA A 580 3.65 39.42 67.28
C ALA A 580 2.37 39.30 68.13
N ILE A 581 1.18 39.47 67.53
CA ILE A 581 -0.11 39.28 68.19
C ILE A 581 -0.22 37.86 68.75
N THR A 582 0.18 36.86 67.98
CA THR A 582 0.15 35.45 68.41
C THR A 582 1.07 35.22 69.62
N TYR A 583 2.28 35.78 69.63
CA TYR A 583 3.19 35.70 70.76
C TYR A 583 2.67 36.46 71.98
N SER A 584 2.11 37.66 71.81
CA SER A 584 1.48 38.42 72.89
C SER A 584 0.30 37.67 73.51
N LEU A 585 -0.56 37.06 72.69
CA LEU A 585 -1.67 36.23 73.18
C LEU A 585 -1.17 34.96 73.90
N TYR A 586 -0.11 34.33 73.41
CA TYR A 586 0.49 33.16 74.07
C TYR A 586 1.09 33.53 75.43
N LEU A 587 1.79 34.66 75.52
CA LEU A 587 2.34 35.16 76.78
C LEU A 587 1.24 35.58 77.78
N ALA A 588 0.16 36.20 77.31
CA ALA A 588 -0.96 36.60 78.17
C ALA A 588 -1.77 35.41 78.71
N LYS A 589 -1.66 34.22 78.10
CA LYS A 589 -2.33 32.99 78.53
C LYS A 589 -1.52 32.19 79.55
N LYS A 590 -0.29 32.60 79.85
CA LYS A 590 0.62 32.00 80.82
C LYS A 590 0.69 32.88 82.06
#